data_AF-A0A2A2FJ67-F1
#
_entry.id   AF-A0A2A2FJ67-F1
#
_cell.length_a   1.000
_cell.length_b   1.000
_cell.length_c   1.000
_cell.angle_alpha   90.00
_cell.angle_beta   90.00
_cell.angle_gamma   90.00
#
_symmetry.space_group_name_H-M   'P 1'
#
loop_
_entity.id
_entity.type
_entity.pdbx_description
1 polymer ?
#
loop_
_entity_poly.entity_id
_entity_poly.type
_entity_poly.pdbx_seq_one_letter_code
_entity_poly.pdbx_strand_id
1 'polypeptide(L)'
;MAGLETYGGTSIRDIIVESVPWADTSDVLVFLMGPYRLLDPSYLYPDDEYPLPPDPLAPEGDDTAPDEIQATLRSICRAVSEETQAAVFIASGVDIPTKREVTTEGLTEPGMAVIDQSVAFAKASDGNAFVFTKSGLTTGTGAEAGAVPEYFRLREPGARRRDPRTFCIFSEAERGSGKRKPYEPKFSSASIDEMDDAYSLRFRYFADRKELEDKLTDFIESYVIPTV
;
A
#
# COMPACT_ATOMS: atom_id res chain seq x y z
N MET A 1 -0.19 -17.64 -16.71
CA MET A 1 -0.20 -17.10 -15.34
C MET A 1 -1.27 -17.83 -14.54
N ALA A 2 -0.97 -19.07 -14.14
CA ALA A 2 -1.77 -19.78 -13.14
C ALA A 2 -1.25 -19.35 -11.75
N GLY A 3 -2.14 -19.09 -10.78
CA GLY A 3 -1.75 -18.80 -9.38
C GLY A 3 -1.98 -17.38 -8.86
N LEU A 4 -2.72 -16.51 -9.57
CA LEU A 4 -3.10 -15.17 -9.08
C LEU A 4 -4.55 -15.07 -8.58
N GLU A 5 -5.29 -16.17 -8.64
CA GLU A 5 -6.68 -16.25 -8.15
C GLU A 5 -6.78 -17.18 -6.95
N THR A 6 -5.95 -18.22 -6.92
CA THR A 6 -5.93 -19.23 -5.87
C THR A 6 -4.51 -19.51 -5.42
N TYR A 7 -4.37 -19.84 -4.15
CA TYR A 7 -3.16 -20.31 -3.50
C TYR A 7 -3.47 -21.61 -2.75
N GLY A 8 -2.74 -22.69 -3.03
CA GLY A 8 -3.04 -24.00 -2.44
C GLY A 8 -4.42 -24.58 -2.81
N GLY A 9 -5.09 -24.02 -3.83
CA GLY A 9 -6.48 -24.36 -4.19
C GLY A 9 -7.54 -23.50 -3.51
N THR A 10 -7.18 -22.70 -2.51
CA THR A 10 -8.06 -21.73 -1.84
C THR A 10 -8.03 -20.39 -2.57
N SER A 11 -9.17 -19.70 -2.63
CA SER A 11 -9.25 -18.34 -3.19
C SER A 11 -8.34 -17.39 -2.42
N ILE A 12 -7.60 -16.55 -3.14
CA ILE A 12 -6.74 -15.53 -2.50
C ILE A 12 -7.59 -14.53 -1.72
N ARG A 13 -8.82 -14.24 -2.18
CA ARG A 13 -9.78 -13.40 -1.44
C ARG A 13 -10.12 -14.03 -0.09
N ASP A 14 -10.40 -15.33 -0.06
CA ASP A 14 -10.78 -16.03 1.17
C ASP A 14 -9.61 -16.04 2.15
N ILE A 15 -8.38 -16.28 1.66
CA ILE A 15 -7.17 -16.22 2.49
C ILE A 15 -6.99 -14.81 3.08
N ILE A 16 -7.20 -13.74 2.30
CA ILE A 16 -7.11 -12.36 2.82
C ILE A 16 -8.11 -12.15 3.96
N VAL A 17 -9.37 -12.53 3.75
CA VAL A 17 -10.43 -12.37 4.77
C VAL A 17 -10.11 -13.19 6.02
N GLU A 18 -9.59 -14.41 5.88
CA GLU A 18 -9.20 -15.26 7.02
C GLU A 18 -7.97 -14.73 7.77
N SER A 19 -7.02 -14.09 7.06
CA SER A 19 -5.76 -13.61 7.65
C SER A 19 -5.93 -12.26 8.36
N VAL A 20 -6.84 -11.40 7.87
CA VAL A 20 -7.02 -10.03 8.36
C VAL A 20 -8.05 -10.03 9.51
N PRO A 21 -7.64 -9.77 10.77
CA PRO A 21 -8.50 -10.02 11.94
C PRO A 21 -9.79 -9.20 12.02
N TRP A 22 -9.87 -8.11 11.26
CA TRP A 22 -11.01 -7.20 11.21
C TRP A 22 -11.80 -7.31 9.89
N ALA A 23 -11.48 -8.27 9.03
CA ALA A 23 -12.21 -8.48 7.77
C ALA A 23 -13.39 -9.43 7.96
N ASP A 24 -14.49 -9.14 7.26
CA ASP A 24 -15.63 -10.01 7.04
C ASP A 24 -15.72 -10.43 5.56
N THR A 25 -16.32 -11.60 5.31
CA THR A 25 -16.55 -12.11 3.94
C THR A 25 -17.33 -11.16 3.03
N SER A 26 -18.18 -10.31 3.61
CA SER A 26 -18.99 -9.32 2.91
C SER A 26 -18.28 -8.00 2.64
N ASP A 27 -17.09 -7.78 3.22
CA ASP A 27 -16.38 -6.52 3.11
C ASP A 27 -15.84 -6.27 1.70
N VAL A 28 -15.80 -4.99 1.34
CA VAL A 28 -15.01 -4.50 0.21
C VAL A 28 -13.54 -4.59 0.59
N LEU A 29 -12.69 -5.15 -0.26
CA LEU A 29 -11.26 -5.31 0.08
C LEU A 29 -10.42 -4.15 -0.48
N VAL A 30 -9.54 -3.57 0.34
CA VAL A 30 -8.63 -2.51 -0.10
C VAL A 30 -7.19 -2.89 0.25
N PHE A 31 -6.36 -3.03 -0.78
CA PHE A 31 -4.96 -3.33 -0.60
C PHE A 31 -4.13 -2.04 -0.48
N LEU A 32 -3.50 -1.83 0.68
CA LEU A 32 -2.61 -0.73 0.97
C LEU A 32 -1.15 -1.15 0.79
N MET A 33 -0.49 -0.54 -0.18
CA MET A 33 0.93 -0.73 -0.50
C MET A 33 1.70 0.48 -0.01
N GLY A 34 2.80 0.27 0.71
CA GLY A 34 3.58 1.37 1.29
C GLY A 34 4.92 0.89 1.84
N PRO A 35 5.79 1.82 2.27
CA PRO A 35 7.08 1.46 2.85
C PRO A 35 6.87 0.74 4.19
N TYR A 36 7.50 -0.41 4.38
CA TYR A 36 7.46 -1.14 5.67
C TYR A 36 8.55 -0.70 6.63
N ARG A 37 9.59 -0.03 6.11
CA ARG A 37 10.75 0.43 6.85
C ARG A 37 11.10 1.86 6.45
N LEU A 38 11.67 2.63 7.37
CA LEU A 38 12.40 3.85 7.02
C LEU A 38 13.64 3.51 6.20
N LEU A 39 14.08 4.47 5.38
CA LEU A 39 15.40 4.41 4.78
C LEU A 39 16.44 4.63 5.88
N ASP A 40 17.12 3.56 6.28
CA ASP A 40 18.24 3.62 7.22
C ASP A 40 19.56 3.86 6.46
N PRO A 41 20.22 5.02 6.63
CA PRO A 41 21.50 5.30 5.99
C PRO A 41 22.63 4.35 6.41
N SER A 42 22.53 3.72 7.59
CA SER A 42 23.55 2.79 8.09
C SER A 42 23.76 1.59 7.17
N TYR A 43 22.74 1.21 6.39
CA TYR A 43 22.84 0.17 5.38
C TYR A 43 23.85 0.51 4.26
N LEU A 44 23.95 1.79 3.90
CA LEU A 44 24.88 2.28 2.88
C LEU A 44 26.22 2.73 3.47
N TYR A 45 26.20 3.21 4.72
CA TYR A 45 27.33 3.79 5.43
C TYR A 45 27.46 3.16 6.82
N PRO A 46 27.87 1.87 6.92
CA PRO A 46 27.84 1.13 8.18
C PRO A 46 28.85 1.62 9.22
N ASP A 47 29.85 2.40 8.80
CA ASP A 47 30.89 2.95 9.67
C ASP A 47 30.52 4.32 10.27
N ASP A 48 29.38 4.90 9.85
CA ASP A 48 28.90 6.21 10.29
C ASP A 48 27.57 6.08 11.05
N GLU A 49 27.41 6.81 12.16
CA GLU A 49 26.12 6.93 12.85
C GLU A 49 25.31 8.08 12.25
N TYR A 50 24.22 7.74 11.55
CA TYR A 50 23.23 8.71 11.08
C TYR A 50 21.91 8.52 11.81
N PRO A 51 21.26 9.60 12.29
CA PRO A 51 19.91 9.49 12.85
C PRO A 51 18.92 9.07 11.76
N LEU A 52 17.90 8.31 12.14
CA LEU A 52 16.78 8.01 11.25
C LEU A 52 16.10 9.32 10.80
N PRO A 53 15.77 9.44 9.51
CA PRO A 53 15.10 10.63 9.01
C PRO A 53 13.66 10.72 9.57
N PRO A 54 13.14 11.94 9.82
CA PRO A 54 11.75 12.10 10.23
C PRO A 54 10.80 11.65 9.12
N ASP A 55 9.69 11.04 9.50
CA ASP A 55 8.64 10.55 8.59
C ASP A 55 7.28 10.61 9.30
N PRO A 56 6.20 11.04 8.62
CA PRO A 56 4.87 11.11 9.21
C PRO A 56 4.29 9.75 9.62
N LEU A 57 4.87 8.64 9.15
CA LEU A 57 4.46 7.28 9.45
C LEU A 57 5.47 6.53 10.33
N ALA A 58 6.53 7.20 10.79
CA ALA A 58 7.43 6.64 11.80
C ALA A 58 6.64 6.26 13.07
N PRO A 59 6.87 5.09 13.67
CA PRO A 59 6.21 4.71 14.92
C PRO A 59 6.51 5.71 16.05
N GLU A 60 5.48 6.09 16.80
CA GLU A 60 5.62 7.00 17.95
C GLU A 60 5.77 6.27 19.30
N GLY A 61 5.57 4.95 19.34
CA GLY A 61 5.57 4.15 20.57
C GLY A 61 6.90 3.46 20.85
N ASP A 62 7.28 3.37 22.14
CA ASP A 62 8.53 2.76 22.60
C ASP A 62 8.60 1.23 22.36
N ASP A 63 7.46 0.56 22.17
CA ASP A 63 7.36 -0.89 22.00
C ASP A 63 7.58 -1.36 20.54
N THR A 64 7.84 -0.44 19.61
CA THR A 64 8.06 -0.73 18.20
C THR A 64 9.37 -0.12 17.75
N ALA A 65 10.13 -0.84 16.91
CA ALA A 65 11.37 -0.30 16.38
C ALA A 65 11.09 1.01 15.61
N PRO A 66 11.89 2.07 15.81
CA PRO A 66 11.59 3.41 15.28
C PRO A 66 11.59 3.49 13.75
N ASP A 67 12.13 2.48 13.07
CA ASP A 67 12.12 2.35 11.62
C ASP A 67 10.95 1.50 11.09
N GLU A 68 10.15 0.86 11.94
CA GLU A 68 9.12 -0.12 11.55
C GLU A 68 7.78 0.51 11.16
N ILE A 69 7.77 1.24 10.05
CA ILE A 69 6.56 1.86 9.46
C ILE A 69 5.41 0.85 9.26
N GLN A 70 5.73 -0.43 9.04
CA GLN A 70 4.77 -1.52 8.91
C GLN A 70 3.72 -1.54 10.04
N ALA A 71 4.14 -1.30 11.29
CA ALA A 71 3.22 -1.28 12.43
C ALA A 71 2.25 -0.10 12.34
N THR A 72 2.73 1.08 11.95
CA THR A 72 1.91 2.27 11.71
C THR A 72 0.90 2.02 10.59
N LEU A 73 1.32 1.46 9.45
CA LEU A 73 0.42 1.12 8.34
C LEU A 73 -0.65 0.12 8.76
N ARG A 74 -0.29 -0.90 9.57
CA ARG A 74 -1.27 -1.85 10.12
C ARG A 74 -2.31 -1.15 11.02
N SER A 75 -1.87 -0.19 11.83
CA SER A 75 -2.78 0.60 12.66
C SER A 75 -3.71 1.49 11.82
N ILE A 76 -3.21 2.10 10.74
CA ILE A 76 -4.02 2.87 9.78
C ILE A 76 -5.06 1.98 9.11
N CYS A 77 -4.65 0.80 8.62
CA CYS A 77 -5.56 -0.17 8.01
C CYS A 77 -6.71 -0.51 8.94
N ARG A 78 -6.41 -0.81 10.21
CA ARG A 78 -7.43 -1.09 11.22
C ARG A 78 -8.37 0.11 11.43
N ALA A 79 -7.83 1.30 11.64
CA ALA A 79 -8.63 2.50 11.90
C ALA A 79 -9.57 2.82 10.73
N VAL A 80 -9.07 2.78 9.49
CA VAL A 80 -9.88 3.03 8.29
C VAL A 80 -10.92 1.91 8.08
N SER A 81 -10.59 0.67 8.41
CA SER A 81 -11.55 -0.44 8.31
C SER A 81 -12.67 -0.32 9.35
N GLU A 82 -12.37 0.18 10.55
CA GLU A 82 -13.38 0.45 11.59
C GLU A 82 -14.32 1.62 11.20
N GLU A 83 -13.86 2.54 10.33
CA GLU A 83 -14.63 3.70 9.86
C GLU A 83 -15.41 3.46 8.55
N THR A 84 -15.12 2.38 7.81
CA THR A 84 -15.69 2.13 6.47
C THR A 84 -16.31 0.74 6.34
N GLN A 85 -16.98 0.45 5.22
CA GLN A 85 -17.44 -0.91 4.88
C GLN A 85 -16.36 -1.74 4.18
N ALA A 86 -15.10 -1.36 4.33
CA ALA A 86 -13.98 -1.99 3.66
C ALA A 86 -12.99 -2.57 4.67
N ALA A 87 -12.47 -3.76 4.37
CA ALA A 87 -11.30 -4.28 5.05
C ALA A 87 -10.04 -3.81 4.31
N VAL A 88 -9.33 -2.86 4.90
CA VAL A 88 -8.03 -2.38 4.44
C VAL A 88 -6.95 -3.28 5.02
N PHE A 89 -5.98 -3.68 4.20
CA PHE A 89 -4.90 -4.58 4.62
C PHE A 89 -3.58 -4.28 3.89
N ILE A 90 -2.48 -4.77 4.47
CA ILE A 90 -1.14 -4.77 3.87
C ILE A 90 -0.70 -6.22 3.61
N ALA A 91 0.26 -6.43 2.71
CA ALA A 91 0.66 -7.78 2.27
C ALA A 91 1.16 -8.65 3.43
N SER A 92 1.89 -8.07 4.38
CA SER A 92 2.37 -8.75 5.58
C SER A 92 1.28 -9.09 6.62
N GLY A 93 0.01 -8.77 6.33
CA GLY A 93 -1.15 -9.23 7.09
C GLY A 93 -1.89 -10.38 6.43
N VAL A 94 -1.34 -10.97 5.36
CA VAL A 94 -1.94 -12.08 4.62
C VAL A 94 -1.06 -13.32 4.76
N ASP A 95 -1.66 -14.44 5.13
CA ASP A 95 -0.98 -15.72 5.38
C ASP A 95 -0.66 -16.46 4.08
N ILE A 96 0.06 -15.79 3.17
CA ILE A 96 0.69 -16.42 2.01
C ILE A 96 2.19 -16.12 2.10
N PRO A 97 3.05 -17.12 2.33
CA PRO A 97 4.46 -16.87 2.48
C PRO A 97 5.10 -16.52 1.13
N THR A 98 6.09 -15.65 1.18
CA THR A 98 6.98 -15.36 0.08
C THR A 98 7.96 -16.51 -0.14
N LYS A 99 8.55 -16.61 -1.33
CA LYS A 99 9.66 -17.57 -1.59
C LYS A 99 10.82 -17.43 -0.60
N ARG A 100 11.08 -16.21 -0.12
CA ARG A 100 12.15 -15.94 0.84
C ARG A 100 11.80 -16.47 2.23
N GLU A 101 10.58 -16.24 2.70
CA GLU A 101 10.10 -16.74 4.00
C GLU A 101 10.11 -18.27 4.01
N VAL A 102 9.60 -18.92 2.96
CA VAL A 102 9.67 -20.40 2.83
C VAL A 102 11.09 -20.93 3.00
N THR A 103 12.08 -20.25 2.39
CA THR A 103 13.49 -20.66 2.51
C THR A 103 14.06 -20.38 3.90
N THR A 104 13.71 -19.23 4.49
CA THR A 104 14.28 -18.75 5.75
C THR A 104 13.70 -19.49 6.95
N GLU A 105 12.42 -19.80 6.91
CA GLU A 105 11.66 -20.43 7.99
C GLU A 105 11.51 -21.95 7.79
N GLY A 106 11.93 -22.48 6.64
CA GLY A 106 11.88 -23.91 6.35
C GLY A 106 10.45 -24.43 6.17
N LEU A 107 9.56 -23.60 5.62
CA LEU A 107 8.16 -23.97 5.39
C LEU A 107 8.05 -25.03 4.29
N THR A 108 7.03 -25.88 4.40
CA THR A 108 6.77 -26.94 3.42
C THR A 108 5.87 -26.49 2.27
N GLU A 109 5.11 -25.42 2.46
CA GLU A 109 4.23 -24.85 1.44
C GLU A 109 5.00 -24.02 0.41
N PRO A 110 4.52 -23.92 -0.85
CA PRO A 110 5.23 -23.18 -1.89
C PRO A 110 5.10 -21.67 -1.69
N GLY A 111 6.22 -20.95 -1.66
CA GLY A 111 6.19 -19.50 -1.53
C GLY A 111 5.82 -18.80 -2.84
N MET A 112 5.14 -17.66 -2.75
CA MET A 112 4.85 -16.80 -3.90
C MET A 112 5.95 -15.74 -4.08
N ALA A 113 6.21 -15.31 -5.32
CA ALA A 113 7.12 -14.17 -5.51
C ALA A 113 6.43 -12.89 -5.03
N VAL A 114 7.17 -11.98 -4.40
CA VAL A 114 6.60 -10.75 -3.81
C VAL A 114 5.74 -9.98 -4.82
N ILE A 115 6.24 -9.79 -6.05
CA ILE A 115 5.49 -9.07 -7.08
C ILE A 115 4.21 -9.81 -7.52
N ASP A 116 4.24 -11.15 -7.55
CA ASP A 116 3.06 -11.96 -7.87
C ASP A 116 2.04 -11.86 -6.73
N GLN A 117 2.48 -11.82 -5.47
CA GLN A 117 1.60 -11.59 -4.32
C GLN A 117 0.91 -10.24 -4.42
N SER A 118 1.66 -9.15 -4.65
CA SER A 118 1.08 -7.81 -4.75
C SER A 118 0.05 -7.74 -5.87
N VAL A 119 0.32 -8.36 -7.03
CA VAL A 119 -0.66 -8.43 -8.14
C VAL A 119 -1.87 -9.28 -7.76
N ALA A 120 -1.67 -10.41 -7.07
CA ALA A 120 -2.76 -11.28 -6.67
C ALA A 120 -3.67 -10.63 -5.62
N PHE A 121 -3.08 -9.96 -4.62
CA PHE A 121 -3.81 -9.18 -3.61
C PHE A 121 -4.55 -8.02 -4.25
N ALA A 122 -3.90 -7.29 -5.16
CA ALA A 122 -4.56 -6.23 -5.91
C ALA A 122 -5.73 -6.73 -6.76
N LYS A 123 -5.62 -7.95 -7.31
CA LYS A 123 -6.69 -8.62 -8.07
C LYS A 123 -7.84 -9.07 -7.19
N ALA A 124 -7.57 -9.58 -6.00
CA ALA A 124 -8.59 -9.97 -5.04
C ALA A 124 -9.29 -8.77 -4.36
N SER A 125 -8.64 -7.62 -4.37
CA SER A 125 -9.14 -6.37 -3.79
C SER A 125 -10.07 -5.62 -4.72
N ASP A 126 -10.92 -4.76 -4.17
CA ASP A 126 -11.86 -3.83 -4.81
C ASP A 126 -11.28 -2.40 -4.94
N GLY A 127 -10.32 -2.03 -4.07
CA GLY A 127 -9.51 -0.81 -4.17
C GLY A 127 -8.01 -1.07 -3.97
N ASN A 128 -7.17 -0.19 -4.51
CA ASN A 128 -5.71 -0.28 -4.39
C ASN A 128 -5.13 1.10 -4.06
N ALA A 129 -4.35 1.18 -2.98
CA ALA A 129 -3.75 2.42 -2.50
C ALA A 129 -2.22 2.28 -2.40
N PHE A 130 -1.48 3.27 -2.88
CA PHE A 130 -0.02 3.31 -2.78
C PHE A 130 0.39 4.51 -1.93
N VAL A 131 1.20 4.29 -0.91
CA VAL A 131 1.69 5.33 0.00
C VAL A 131 3.16 5.56 -0.26
N PHE A 132 3.51 6.82 -0.51
CA PHE A 132 4.89 7.26 -0.67
C PHE A 132 5.19 8.35 0.34
N THR A 133 6.19 8.10 1.18
CA THR A 133 6.83 9.11 2.02
C THR A 133 8.24 9.37 1.53
N LYS A 134 8.76 10.54 1.83
CA LYS A 134 10.11 10.97 1.48
C LYS A 134 11.17 10.07 2.13
N SER A 135 10.92 9.67 3.37
CA SER A 135 11.88 8.99 4.24
C SER A 135 11.66 7.47 4.31
N GLY A 136 10.55 6.97 3.77
CA GLY A 136 10.26 5.54 3.68
C GLY A 136 11.09 4.84 2.60
N LEU A 137 11.43 3.57 2.83
CA LEU A 137 12.07 2.72 1.82
C LEU A 137 11.03 2.29 0.76
N THR A 138 10.82 3.14 -0.24
CA THR A 138 9.73 3.03 -1.22
C THR A 138 10.04 2.17 -2.45
N THR A 139 11.21 1.53 -2.54
CA THR A 139 11.61 0.74 -3.72
C THR A 139 10.61 -0.38 -4.05
N GLY A 140 10.08 -1.05 -3.02
CA GLY A 140 9.03 -2.06 -3.18
C GLY A 140 7.73 -1.46 -3.74
N THR A 141 7.21 -0.43 -3.07
CA THR A 141 5.98 0.27 -3.48
C THR A 141 6.08 0.90 -4.86
N GLY A 142 7.26 1.40 -5.25
CA GLY A 142 7.51 1.92 -6.59
C GLY A 142 7.41 0.84 -7.66
N ALA A 143 7.94 -0.37 -7.40
CA ALA A 143 7.79 -1.50 -8.31
C ALA A 143 6.31 -1.95 -8.43
N GLU A 144 5.57 -1.94 -7.32
CA GLU A 144 4.14 -2.26 -7.28
C GLU A 144 3.30 -1.24 -8.06
N ALA A 145 3.60 0.06 -7.90
CA ALA A 145 2.92 1.15 -8.60
C ALA A 145 3.09 1.09 -10.13
N GLY A 146 4.11 0.39 -10.63
CA GLY A 146 4.23 0.06 -12.05
C GLY A 146 3.53 -1.26 -12.41
N ALA A 147 3.80 -2.33 -11.67
CA ALA A 147 3.37 -3.68 -12.02
C ALA A 147 1.85 -3.87 -11.90
N VAL A 148 1.23 -3.33 -10.86
CA VAL A 148 -0.20 -3.51 -10.58
C VAL A 148 -1.07 -2.80 -11.64
N PRO A 149 -0.91 -1.50 -11.92
CA PRO A 149 -1.65 -0.84 -13.01
C PRO A 149 -1.43 -1.48 -14.39
N GLU A 150 -0.21 -1.94 -14.68
CA GLU A 150 0.11 -2.62 -15.93
C GLU A 150 -0.63 -3.95 -16.07
N TYR A 151 -0.73 -4.75 -15.00
CA TYR A 151 -1.49 -6.00 -14.99
C TYR A 151 -2.96 -5.80 -15.38
N PHE A 152 -3.57 -4.71 -14.92
CA PHE A 152 -4.94 -4.31 -15.26
C PHE A 152 -5.06 -3.54 -16.58
N ARG A 153 -3.95 -3.32 -17.30
CA ARG A 153 -3.88 -2.61 -18.58
C ARG A 153 -4.46 -1.19 -18.51
N LEU A 154 -4.21 -0.47 -17.40
CA LEU A 154 -4.84 0.84 -17.18
C LEU A 154 -4.39 1.92 -18.18
N ARG A 155 -3.24 1.73 -18.84
CA ARG A 155 -2.70 2.60 -19.91
C ARG A 155 -3.58 2.70 -21.14
N GLU A 156 -4.32 1.65 -21.48
CA GLU A 156 -5.07 1.56 -22.72
C GLU A 156 -6.58 1.69 -22.44
N PRO A 157 -7.21 2.87 -22.64
CA PRO A 157 -8.61 3.09 -22.25
C PRO A 157 -9.60 2.04 -22.75
N GLY A 158 -9.39 1.48 -23.95
CA GLY A 158 -10.25 0.44 -24.54
C GLY A 158 -9.96 -0.99 -24.07
N ALA A 159 -8.88 -1.24 -23.34
CA ALA A 159 -8.46 -2.57 -22.89
C ALA A 159 -8.34 -2.69 -21.36
N ARG A 160 -8.70 -1.63 -20.63
CA ARG A 160 -8.68 -1.60 -19.16
C ARG A 160 -9.52 -2.74 -18.61
N ARG A 161 -8.93 -3.48 -17.68
CA ARG A 161 -9.62 -4.57 -16.96
C ARG A 161 -10.29 -4.08 -15.69
N ARG A 162 -10.11 -2.80 -15.35
CA ARG A 162 -10.60 -2.17 -14.13
C ARG A 162 -10.69 -0.66 -14.30
N ASP A 163 -11.52 -0.01 -13.48
CA ASP A 163 -11.61 1.44 -13.42
C ASP A 163 -10.36 2.02 -12.74
N PRO A 164 -9.57 2.89 -13.38
CA PRO A 164 -8.43 3.54 -12.76
C PRO A 164 -8.78 4.35 -11.50
N ARG A 165 -10.05 4.75 -11.34
CA ARG A 165 -10.50 5.48 -10.15
C ARG A 165 -10.46 4.64 -8.87
N THR A 166 -10.42 3.31 -8.96
CA THR A 166 -10.23 2.41 -7.80
C THR A 166 -8.77 2.28 -7.39
N PHE A 167 -7.88 3.13 -7.93
CA PHE A 167 -6.46 3.19 -7.61
C PHE A 167 -6.09 4.61 -7.18
N CYS A 168 -5.34 4.74 -6.09
CA CYS A 168 -4.91 6.05 -5.61
C CYS A 168 -3.48 6.03 -5.08
N ILE A 169 -2.69 7.03 -5.49
CA ILE A 169 -1.40 7.35 -4.90
C ILE A 169 -1.61 8.40 -3.81
N PHE A 170 -1.10 8.12 -2.63
CA PHE A 170 -0.99 9.03 -1.50
C PHE A 170 0.48 9.40 -1.35
N SER A 171 0.80 10.66 -1.55
CA SER A 171 2.18 11.18 -1.48
C SER A 171 2.31 12.16 -0.32
N GLU A 172 3.38 12.02 0.46
CA GLU A 172 3.72 12.95 1.52
C GLU A 172 3.95 14.36 0.97
N ALA A 173 3.36 15.36 1.63
CA ALA A 173 3.54 16.76 1.31
C ALA A 173 3.39 17.64 2.55
N GLU A 174 3.98 18.83 2.52
CA GLU A 174 3.69 19.87 3.50
C GLU A 174 2.48 20.70 3.08
N ARG A 175 1.65 21.09 4.05
CA ARG A 175 0.58 22.06 3.82
C ARG A 175 1.19 23.46 3.70
N GLY A 176 1.08 24.08 2.54
CA GLY A 176 1.55 25.45 2.33
C GLY A 176 0.93 26.44 3.33
N SER A 177 1.69 27.46 3.75
CA SER A 177 1.19 28.49 4.67
C SER A 177 0.42 29.59 3.91
N GLY A 178 -0.92 29.49 3.81
CA GLY A 178 -1.74 30.53 3.14
C GLY A 178 -3.26 30.32 3.26
N LYS A 179 -4.06 31.28 2.74
CA LYS A 179 -5.56 31.21 2.73
C LYS A 179 -6.13 30.29 1.64
N ARG A 180 -5.30 29.84 0.70
CA ARG A 180 -5.54 28.77 -0.28
C ARG A 180 -4.27 27.93 -0.24
N LYS A 181 -4.21 26.89 0.58
CA LYS A 181 -2.99 26.14 0.87
C LYS A 181 -2.77 25.06 -0.19
N PRO A 182 -1.94 25.26 -1.23
CA PRO A 182 -1.48 24.12 -2.03
C PRO A 182 -0.64 23.19 -1.13
N TYR A 183 -0.62 21.91 -1.47
CA TYR A 183 0.36 20.97 -0.91
C TYR A 183 1.68 21.17 -1.64
N GLU A 184 2.78 21.13 -0.89
CA GLU A 184 4.15 21.12 -1.40
C GLU A 184 4.71 19.69 -1.25
N PRO A 185 4.89 18.92 -2.34
CA PRO A 185 5.32 17.53 -2.26
C PRO A 185 6.67 17.38 -1.53
N LYS A 186 6.73 16.43 -0.60
CA LYS A 186 7.97 16.04 0.10
C LYS A 186 8.62 14.84 -0.54
N PHE A 187 7.80 13.91 -1.02
CA PHE A 187 8.21 12.87 -1.94
C PHE A 187 8.04 13.36 -3.38
N SER A 188 9.04 13.08 -4.23
CA SER A 188 8.93 13.26 -5.67
C SER A 188 9.75 12.18 -6.37
N SER A 189 9.17 11.63 -7.43
CA SER A 189 9.81 10.69 -8.33
C SER A 189 9.16 10.86 -9.68
N ALA A 190 9.94 11.17 -10.71
CA ALA A 190 9.40 11.45 -12.04
C ALA A 190 8.43 10.35 -12.53
N SER A 191 8.76 9.09 -12.28
CA SER A 191 7.90 7.97 -12.70
C SER A 191 6.59 7.87 -11.90
N ILE A 192 6.59 8.28 -10.62
CA ILE A 192 5.39 8.25 -9.77
C ILE A 192 4.53 9.49 -10.01
N ASP A 193 5.16 10.64 -10.20
CA ASP A 193 4.50 11.93 -10.45
C ASP A 193 3.74 11.92 -11.78
N GLU A 194 4.12 11.05 -12.74
CA GLU A 194 3.46 10.88 -14.06
C GLU A 194 2.41 9.74 -14.08
N MET A 195 2.06 9.14 -12.94
CA MET A 195 1.14 7.98 -12.91
C MET A 195 -0.31 8.35 -13.26
N ASP A 196 -0.73 9.59 -13.02
CA ASP A 196 -2.03 10.10 -13.45
C ASP A 196 -2.09 10.24 -14.98
N ASP A 197 -1.04 10.74 -15.61
CA ASP A 197 -0.91 10.81 -17.06
C ASP A 197 -0.78 9.41 -17.69
N ALA A 198 0.05 8.55 -17.11
CA ALA A 198 0.34 7.23 -17.66
C ALA A 198 -0.82 6.23 -17.51
N TYR A 199 -1.50 6.24 -16.36
CA TYR A 199 -2.49 5.21 -16.02
C TYR A 199 -3.86 5.79 -15.59
N SER A 200 -4.03 7.11 -15.56
CA SER A 200 -5.23 7.78 -15.04
C SER A 200 -5.51 7.51 -13.56
N LEU A 201 -4.45 7.23 -12.77
CA LEU A 201 -4.61 7.00 -11.33
C LEU A 201 -5.00 8.30 -10.62
N ARG A 202 -5.65 8.17 -9.46
CA ARG A 202 -5.86 9.30 -8.57
C ARG A 202 -4.58 9.61 -7.80
N PHE A 203 -4.39 10.89 -7.50
CA PHE A 203 -3.26 11.37 -6.71
C PHE A 203 -3.78 12.26 -5.58
N ARG A 204 -3.33 11.99 -4.36
CA ARG A 204 -3.69 12.72 -3.14
C ARG A 204 -2.46 12.99 -2.32
N TYR A 205 -2.46 14.12 -1.63
CA TYR A 205 -1.40 14.52 -0.72
C TYR A 205 -1.85 14.39 0.72
N PHE A 206 -0.91 14.07 1.61
CA PHE A 206 -1.11 14.03 3.06
C PHE A 206 0.11 14.62 3.78
N ALA A 207 -0.10 15.27 4.92
CA ALA A 207 0.99 15.85 5.72
C ALA A 207 1.33 15.05 6.97
N ASP A 208 0.38 14.29 7.48
CA ASP A 208 0.52 13.50 8.69
C ASP A 208 -0.33 12.23 8.60
N ARG A 209 -0.14 11.34 9.58
CA ARG A 209 -0.88 10.08 9.69
C ARG A 209 -2.40 10.28 9.67
N LYS A 210 -2.93 11.23 10.44
CA LYS A 210 -4.39 11.41 10.55
C LYS A 210 -4.98 11.85 9.22
N GLU A 211 -4.27 12.72 8.51
CA GLU A 211 -4.66 13.13 7.18
C GLU A 211 -4.62 11.96 6.19
N LEU A 212 -3.63 11.07 6.27
CA LEU A 212 -3.61 9.86 5.44
C LEU A 212 -4.85 8.98 5.71
N GLU A 213 -5.21 8.75 6.98
CA GLU A 213 -6.43 8.03 7.38
C GLU A 213 -7.68 8.69 6.75
N ASP A 214 -7.87 10.00 6.94
CA ASP A 214 -9.03 10.73 6.39
C ASP A 214 -9.10 10.63 4.86
N LYS A 215 -7.95 10.72 4.18
CA LYS A 215 -7.87 10.67 2.72
C LYS A 215 -8.09 9.27 2.18
N LEU A 216 -7.71 8.23 2.92
CA LEU A 216 -8.02 6.83 2.60
C LEU A 216 -9.52 6.58 2.73
N THR A 217 -10.13 6.98 3.85
CA THR A 217 -11.59 6.89 4.06
C THR A 217 -12.36 7.54 2.90
N ASP A 218 -12.05 8.80 2.59
CA ASP A 218 -12.72 9.52 1.49
C ASP A 218 -12.50 8.87 0.11
N PHE A 219 -11.32 8.28 -0.13
CA PHE A 219 -11.04 7.54 -1.37
C PHE A 219 -11.92 6.29 -1.47
N ILE A 220 -12.01 5.52 -0.39
CA ILE A 220 -12.77 4.27 -0.32
C ILE A 220 -14.25 4.55 -0.55
N GLU A 221 -14.82 5.50 0.18
CA GLU A 221 -16.24 5.85 0.09
C GLU A 221 -16.62 6.47 -1.26
N SER A 222 -15.71 7.25 -1.86
CA SER A 222 -15.99 7.94 -3.12
C SER A 222 -15.85 7.07 -4.36
N TYR A 223 -14.99 6.04 -4.32
CA TYR A 223 -14.57 5.35 -5.54
C TYR A 223 -14.50 3.83 -5.46
N VAL A 224 -14.40 3.27 -4.26
CA VAL A 224 -14.21 1.82 -4.09
C VAL A 224 -15.51 1.14 -3.70
N ILE A 225 -16.22 1.69 -2.71
CA ILE A 225 -17.53 1.19 -2.31
C ILE A 225 -18.52 1.48 -3.45
N PRO A 226 -19.28 0.48 -3.93
CA PRO A 226 -20.27 0.70 -4.97
C PRO A 226 -21.32 1.73 -4.50
N THR A 227 -21.40 2.88 -5.15
CA THR A 227 -22.57 3.76 -5.02
C THR A 227 -23.76 3.05 -5.66
N VAL A 228 -24.76 2.71 -4.84
CA VAL A 228 -26.06 2.14 -5.25
C VAL A 228 -26.77 3.06 -6.25
#